data_AF-A0A2H9LNF2-F1
#
_entry.id   AF-A0A2H9LNF2-F1
#
_cell.length_a   1.000
_cell.length_b   1.000
_cell.length_c   1.000
_cell.angle_alpha   90.00
_cell.angle_beta   90.00
_cell.angle_gamma   90.00
#
_symmetry.space_group_name_H-M   'P 1'
#
loop_
_entity.id
_entity.type
_entity.pdbx_description
1 polymer ?
#
loop_
_entity_poly.entity_id
_entity_poly.type
_entity_poly.pdbx_seq_one_letter_code
_entity_poly.pdbx_strand_id
1 'polypeptide(L)'
;MVLAKGNKKPSTREEFIDNIIREDKVVIVEGKKDVAKLKKLGITKIIQLSRKPLCSFAEETAYSHNSVILLMDNDKEGKKLFSKLKKEFNRLGVKVNGSYQKYFAKLRISHVEGL
;
A
#
# COMPACT_ATOMS: atom_id res chain seq x y z
N MET A 1 -11.58 13.90 24.04
CA MET A 1 -10.81 12.70 24.45
C MET A 1 -10.48 11.89 23.19
N VAL A 2 -9.41 12.25 22.47
CA VAL A 2 -8.96 11.46 21.31
C VAL A 2 -7.99 10.42 21.84
N LEU A 3 -8.45 9.17 21.95
CA LEU A 3 -7.58 8.06 22.32
C LEU A 3 -6.57 7.88 21.18
N ALA A 4 -5.34 8.37 21.40
CA ALA A 4 -4.15 7.95 20.69
C ALA A 4 -3.86 6.48 21.04
N LYS A 5 -4.69 5.57 20.53
CA LYS A 5 -4.34 4.15 20.46
C LYS A 5 -3.27 4.05 19.37
N GLY A 6 -2.01 3.89 19.77
CA GLY A 6 -0.91 3.60 18.85
C GLY A 6 -1.31 2.51 17.87
N ASN A 7 -0.89 2.62 16.60
CA ASN A 7 -1.30 1.79 15.46
C ASN A 7 -1.61 0.34 15.87
N LYS A 8 -2.89 0.07 16.16
CA LYS A 8 -3.34 -1.25 16.59
C LYS A 8 -3.21 -2.14 15.36
N LYS A 9 -2.46 -3.24 15.50
CA LYS A 9 -2.37 -4.28 14.47
C LYS A 9 -3.79 -4.71 14.09
N PRO A 10 -4.21 -4.56 12.83
CA PRO A 10 -5.56 -4.89 12.42
C PRO A 10 -5.80 -6.40 12.56
N SER A 11 -6.98 -6.74 13.02
CA SER A 11 -7.48 -8.11 13.21
C SER A 11 -8.67 -8.44 12.30
N THR A 12 -9.33 -7.42 11.74
CA THR A 12 -10.37 -7.55 10.71
C THR A 12 -10.01 -6.76 9.45
N ARG A 13 -10.80 -6.92 8.38
CA ARG A 13 -10.63 -6.16 7.13
C ARG A 13 -11.01 -4.69 7.31
N GLU A 14 -12.04 -4.42 8.09
CA GLU A 14 -12.50 -3.07 8.43
C GLU A 14 -11.40 -2.32 9.19
N GLU A 15 -10.82 -2.92 10.24
CA GLU A 15 -9.69 -2.33 10.96
C GLU A 15 -8.48 -2.09 10.05
N PHE A 16 -8.26 -2.97 9.06
CA PHE A 16 -7.18 -2.82 8.08
C PHE A 16 -7.39 -1.59 7.19
N ILE A 17 -8.60 -1.42 6.65
CA ILE A 17 -8.97 -0.25 5.83
C ILE A 17 -8.92 1.03 6.66
N ASP A 18 -9.48 1.02 7.87
CA ASP A 18 -9.45 2.17 8.78
C ASP A 18 -8.02 2.60 9.09
N ASN A 19 -7.11 1.65 9.30
CA ASN A 19 -5.70 1.95 9.52
C ASN A 19 -5.05 2.63 8.30
N ILE A 20 -5.33 2.16 7.07
CA ILE A 20 -4.82 2.79 5.84
C ILE A 20 -5.35 4.22 5.72
N ILE A 21 -6.66 4.43 5.92
CA ILE A 21 -7.30 5.75 5.86
C ILE A 21 -6.66 6.70 6.89
N ARG A 22 -6.46 6.23 8.12
CA ARG A 22 -5.87 7.04 9.20
C ARG A 22 -4.40 7.38 9.00
N GLU A 23 -3.63 6.54 8.30
CA GLU A 23 -2.24 6.86 7.96
C GLU A 23 -2.14 8.01 6.96
N ASP A 24 -3.20 8.27 6.18
CA ASP A 24 -3.31 9.37 5.22
C ASP A 24 -2.13 9.47 4.24
N LYS A 25 -1.54 8.32 3.90
CA LYS A 25 -0.43 8.16 2.95
C LYS A 25 -0.93 7.74 1.59
N VAL A 26 -0.09 7.94 0.58
CA VAL A 26 -0.35 7.41 -0.75
C VAL A 26 -0.22 5.88 -0.76
N VAL A 27 -1.24 5.22 -1.30
CA VAL A 27 -1.31 3.78 -1.49
C VAL A 27 -0.98 3.45 -2.94
N ILE A 28 0.00 2.60 -3.15
CA ILE A 28 0.41 2.13 -4.48
C ILE A 28 -0.17 0.75 -4.70
N VAL A 29 -0.87 0.57 -5.83
CA VAL A 29 -1.53 -0.68 -6.24
C VAL A 29 -1.10 -1.10 -7.65
N GLU A 30 -1.31 -2.37 -7.99
CA GLU A 30 -0.92 -2.92 -9.30
C GLU A 30 -1.91 -2.53 -10.40
N GLY A 31 -3.21 -2.69 -10.15
CA GLY A 31 -4.24 -2.64 -11.17
C GLY A 31 -5.29 -1.55 -10.99
N LYS A 32 -5.95 -1.20 -12.10
CA LYS A 32 -7.06 -0.24 -12.12
C LYS A 32 -8.27 -0.71 -11.30
N LYS A 33 -8.48 -2.04 -11.22
CA LYS A 33 -9.56 -2.62 -10.41
C LYS A 33 -9.35 -2.37 -8.92
N ASP A 34 -8.10 -2.46 -8.46
CA ASP A 34 -7.72 -2.15 -7.08
C ASP A 34 -8.04 -0.70 -6.74
N VAL A 35 -7.69 0.23 -7.64
CA VAL A 35 -8.04 1.65 -7.47
C VAL A 35 -9.55 1.83 -7.28
N ALA A 36 -10.36 1.24 -8.15
CA ALA A 36 -11.81 1.36 -8.07
C ALA A 36 -12.37 0.75 -6.77
N LYS A 37 -11.81 -0.37 -6.33
CA LYS A 37 -12.21 -1.06 -5.10
C LYS A 37 -11.84 -0.25 -3.86
N LEU A 38 -10.59 0.19 -3.74
CA LEU A 38 -10.11 0.97 -2.60
C LEU A 38 -10.83 2.32 -2.48
N LYS A 39 -11.15 2.97 -3.61
CA LYS A 39 -11.99 4.18 -3.61
C LYS A 39 -13.37 3.96 -3.01
N LYS A 40 -14.01 2.82 -3.33
CA LYS A 40 -15.31 2.45 -2.72
C LYS A 40 -15.22 2.19 -1.21
N LEU A 41 -14.02 1.83 -0.74
CA LEU A 41 -13.73 1.61 0.68
C LEU A 41 -13.26 2.88 1.41
N GLY A 42 -13.27 4.06 0.75
CA GLY A 42 -12.94 5.34 1.37
C GLY A 42 -11.45 5.73 1.31
N ILE A 43 -10.59 4.93 0.67
CA ILE A 43 -9.19 5.28 0.45
C ILE A 43 -9.08 6.15 -0.80
N THR A 44 -8.57 7.37 -0.67
CA THR A 44 -8.60 8.37 -1.74
C THR A 44 -7.23 8.64 -2.36
N LYS A 45 -6.15 8.57 -1.58
CA LYS A 45 -4.77 8.78 -2.06
C LYS A 45 -4.21 7.49 -2.64
N ILE A 46 -4.51 7.22 -3.91
CA ILE A 46 -4.11 5.99 -4.58
C ILE A 46 -3.35 6.30 -5.87
N ILE A 47 -2.20 5.66 -6.07
CA ILE A 47 -1.45 5.66 -7.32
C ILE A 47 -1.43 4.23 -7.86
N GLN A 48 -1.82 4.07 -9.13
CA GLN A 48 -1.64 2.79 -9.83
C GLN A 48 -0.25 2.72 -10.43
N LEU A 49 0.39 1.55 -10.39
CA LEU A 49 1.59 1.30 -11.17
C LEU A 49 1.33 1.57 -12.66
N SER A 50 2.27 2.29 -13.26
CA SER A 50 2.27 2.55 -14.69
C SER A 50 3.05 1.46 -15.44
N ARG A 51 3.00 1.49 -16.78
CA ARG A 51 3.83 0.61 -17.62
C ARG A 51 5.31 1.04 -17.68
N LYS A 52 5.69 2.10 -16.96
CA LYS A 52 7.08 2.59 -16.92
C LYS A 52 7.96 1.63 -16.11
N PRO A 53 9.29 1.69 -16.30
CA PRO A 53 10.23 1.01 -15.41
C PRO A 53 9.99 1.38 -13.94
N LEU A 54 10.15 0.40 -13.03
CA LEU A 54 9.90 0.60 -11.60
C LEU A 54 10.78 1.69 -10.98
N CYS A 55 12.01 1.86 -11.47
CA CYS A 55 12.91 2.95 -11.05
C CYS A 55 12.31 4.32 -11.37
N SER A 56 11.90 4.54 -12.62
CA SER A 56 11.28 5.80 -13.06
C SER A 56 9.97 6.06 -12.32
N PHE A 57 9.15 5.03 -12.11
CA PHE A 57 7.93 5.17 -11.31
C PHE A 57 8.23 5.57 -9.86
N ALA A 58 9.24 4.96 -9.23
CA ALA A 58 9.63 5.27 -7.87
C ALA A 58 10.21 6.69 -7.74
N GLU A 59 11.03 7.11 -8.71
CA GLU A 59 11.58 8.48 -8.80
C GLU A 59 10.45 9.51 -8.92
N GLU A 60 9.52 9.32 -9.86
CA GLU A 60 8.34 10.17 -10.05
C GLU A 60 7.52 10.30 -8.76
N THR A 61 7.28 9.18 -8.08
CA THR A 61 6.51 9.16 -6.83
C THR A 61 7.25 9.87 -5.69
N ALA A 62 8.57 9.69 -5.61
CA ALA A 62 9.43 10.24 -4.56
C ALA A 62 9.50 11.79 -4.60
N TYR A 63 9.29 12.41 -5.77
CA TYR A 63 9.23 13.88 -5.86
C TYR A 63 8.13 14.50 -5.00
N SER A 64 7.02 13.79 -4.80
CA SER A 64 5.84 14.32 -4.08
C SER A 64 5.58 13.63 -2.74
N HIS A 65 6.23 12.49 -2.45
CA HIS A 65 5.90 11.67 -1.29
C HIS A 65 7.16 11.15 -0.60
N ASN A 66 7.30 11.46 0.69
CA ASN A 66 8.38 10.94 1.54
C ASN A 66 8.04 9.58 2.21
N SER A 67 6.80 9.12 2.05
CA SER A 67 6.34 7.82 2.56
C SER A 67 5.17 7.29 1.75
N VAL A 68 5.13 5.96 1.60
CA VAL A 68 4.14 5.25 0.79
C VAL A 68 3.70 3.95 1.45
N ILE A 69 2.49 3.51 1.13
CA ILE A 69 1.97 2.17 1.43
C ILE A 69 2.01 1.37 0.12
N LEU A 70 2.69 0.22 0.11
CA LEU A 70 2.63 -0.71 -1.01
C LEU A 70 1.58 -1.78 -0.69
N LEU A 71 0.57 -1.89 -1.54
CA LEU A 71 -0.50 -2.87 -1.40
C LEU A 71 -0.53 -3.73 -2.67
N MET A 72 0.35 -4.73 -2.70
CA MET A 72 0.52 -5.69 -3.80
C MET A 72 -0.16 -7.00 -3.46
N ASP A 73 -0.54 -7.78 -4.48
CA ASP A 73 -1.18 -9.07 -4.28
C ASP A 73 -0.27 -10.04 -3.51
N ASN A 74 -0.86 -10.95 -2.72
CA ASN A 74 -0.11 -11.87 -1.86
C ASN A 74 0.37 -13.13 -2.59
N ASP A 75 0.58 -13.04 -3.90
CA ASP A 75 1.14 -14.10 -4.72
C ASP A 75 2.68 -13.94 -4.89
N LYS A 76 3.26 -14.77 -5.74
CA LYS A 76 4.71 -14.77 -5.99
C LYS A 76 5.18 -13.51 -6.71
N GLU A 77 4.41 -13.03 -7.69
CA GLU A 77 4.79 -11.87 -8.50
C GLU A 77 4.57 -10.57 -7.72
N GLY A 78 3.46 -10.44 -6.99
CA GLY A 78 3.20 -9.31 -6.09
C GLY A 78 4.26 -9.18 -5.00
N LYS A 79 4.74 -10.29 -4.41
CA LYS A 79 5.86 -10.28 -3.45
C LYS A 79 7.18 -9.83 -4.08
N LYS A 80 7.47 -10.27 -5.31
CA LYS A 80 8.66 -9.86 -6.06
C LYS A 80 8.61 -8.38 -6.40
N LEU A 81 7.45 -7.89 -6.81
CA LEU A 81 7.18 -6.48 -7.12
C LEU A 81 7.31 -5.59 -5.89
N PHE A 82 6.70 -6.01 -4.76
CA PHE A 82 6.87 -5.36 -3.46
C PHE A 82 8.34 -5.21 -3.09
N SER A 83 9.12 -6.30 -3.20
CA SER A 83 10.55 -6.29 -2.85
C SER A 83 11.35 -5.31 -3.72
N LYS A 84 11.10 -5.30 -5.04
CA LYS A 84 11.74 -4.38 -5.99
C LYS A 84 11.39 -2.93 -5.69
N LEU A 85 10.11 -2.60 -5.58
CA LEU A 85 9.66 -1.23 -5.30
C LEU A 85 10.17 -0.75 -3.94
N LYS A 86 10.13 -1.61 -2.92
CA LYS A 86 10.69 -1.27 -1.61
C LYS A 86 12.17 -0.92 -1.69
N LYS A 87 12.94 -1.66 -2.48
CA LYS A 87 14.37 -1.36 -2.70
C LYS A 87 14.55 0.01 -3.37
N GLU A 88 13.78 0.29 -4.41
CA GLU A 88 13.84 1.59 -5.11
C GLU A 88 13.44 2.75 -4.20
N PHE A 89 12.32 2.65 -3.49
CA PHE A 89 11.87 3.68 -2.55
C PHE A 89 12.88 3.92 -1.42
N ASN A 90 13.44 2.86 -0.84
CA ASN A 90 14.47 3.00 0.18
C ASN A 90 15.72 3.71 -0.35
N ARG A 91 16.16 3.42 -1.59
CA ARG A 91 17.27 4.11 -2.25
C ARG A 91 17.01 5.61 -2.40
N LEU A 92 15.75 5.99 -2.61
CA LEU A 92 15.30 7.37 -2.76
C LEU A 92 14.93 8.05 -1.43
N GLY A 93 15.13 7.39 -0.28
CA GLY A 93 14.80 7.95 1.04
C GLY A 93 13.30 7.95 1.38
N VAL A 94 12.47 7.27 0.57
CA VAL A 94 11.01 7.17 0.78
C VAL A 94 10.71 6.02 1.73
N LYS A 95 9.97 6.30 2.82
CA LYS A 95 9.59 5.28 3.81
C LYS A 95 8.48 4.37 3.28
N VAL A 96 8.74 3.07 3.20
CA VAL A 96 7.73 2.08 2.85
C VAL A 96 7.17 1.40 4.10
N ASN A 97 5.86 1.52 4.34
CA ASN A 97 5.21 0.77 5.42
C ASN A 97 4.96 -0.69 5.03
N GLY A 98 5.90 -1.56 5.37
CA GLY A 98 5.79 -3.01 5.10
C GLY A 98 4.89 -3.80 6.07
N SER A 99 4.28 -3.16 7.08
CA SER A 99 3.38 -3.88 8.00
C SER A 99 2.10 -4.34 7.30
N TYR A 100 1.62 -3.56 6.33
CA TYR A 100 0.40 -3.87 5.57
C TYR A 100 0.50 -5.20 4.83
N GLN A 101 1.63 -5.52 4.20
CA GLN A 101 1.79 -6.83 3.54
C GLN A 101 1.69 -8.00 4.53
N LYS A 102 2.21 -7.83 5.76
CA LYS A 102 2.10 -8.83 6.83
C LYS A 102 0.65 -8.99 7.29
N TYR A 103 -0.09 -7.89 7.40
CA TYR A 103 -1.49 -7.90 7.80
C TYR A 103 -2.38 -8.50 6.71
N PHE A 104 -2.12 -8.17 5.45
CA PHE A 104 -2.80 -8.72 4.28
C PHE A 104 -2.73 -10.25 4.25
N ALA A 105 -1.52 -10.80 4.46
CA ALA A 105 -1.31 -12.24 4.58
C ALA A 105 -2.02 -12.84 5.80
N LYS A 106 -1.97 -12.18 6.97
CA LYS A 106 -2.62 -12.66 8.20
C LYS A 106 -4.15 -12.72 8.06
N LEU A 107 -4.73 -11.75 7.37
CA LEU A 107 -6.17 -11.64 7.13
C LEU A 107 -6.65 -12.56 5.99
N ARG A 108 -5.75 -13.38 5.41
CA ARG A 108 -6.04 -14.27 4.28
C ARG A 108 -6.62 -13.53 3.08
N ILE A 109 -6.15 -12.32 2.84
CA ILE A 109 -6.51 -11.56 1.64
C ILE A 109 -5.48 -11.92 0.56
N SER A 110 -5.96 -12.45 -0.56
CA SER A 110 -5.11 -12.87 -1.68
C SER A 110 -4.87 -11.73 -2.67
N HIS A 111 -5.94 -11.02 -3.04
CA HIS A 111 -5.94 -9.95 -4.03
C HIS A 111 -6.54 -8.67 -3.46
N VAL A 112 -6.04 -7.52 -3.88
CA VAL A 112 -6.56 -6.22 -3.43
C VAL A 112 -8.02 -6.00 -3.85
N GLU A 113 -8.43 -6.50 -5.02
CA GLU A 113 -9.83 -6.49 -5.44
C GLU A 113 -10.77 -7.30 -4.52
N GLY A 114 -10.21 -8.28 -3.79
CA GLY A 114 -10.94 -9.14 -2.86
C GLY A 114 -11.15 -8.55 -1.47
N LEU A 115 -10.70 -7.31 -1.22
CA LEU A 115 -10.89 -6.60 0.06
C LEU A 115 -12.36 -6.43 0.43
#